data_AF-A0A5N6L4D9-F1
#
_entry.id   AF-A0A5N6L4D9-F1
#
_cell.length_a   1.000
_cell.length_b   1.000
_cell.length_c   1.000
_cell.angle_alpha   90.00
_cell.angle_beta   90.00
_cell.angle_gamma   90.00
#
_symmetry.space_group_name_H-M   'P 1'
#
loop_
_entity.id
_entity.type
_entity.pdbx_description
1 polymer ?
#
loop_
_entity_poly.entity_id
_entity_poly.type
_entity_poly.pdbx_seq_one_letter_code
_entity_poly.pdbx_strand_id
1 'polypeptide(L)'
;MNSTTLDPPPRSAGIIPPGPHWYGIDDDANRPTGGIYSCTRDMSAYLRYALTHYNGLTHGAVNWFHPQSFADGSHSTYGMPWEILRTDKVLRGTTRPVTFVTKSGGVPGYASRITMSAEHGLGVTILVAGGSEFLEVAQELVTVPLVRAADRVALEQLQRYEGTYVAVGGSNADHEEALNTTLTVRNVKHTGLRITRFVSNGTDVLAGLRRVLGLRASTHLQLTPTLLYKNFERQAGEAWRAVAVEDPSDGPSGAVWDDLCITNVEYQDYAGVPFNELVFWMGLGEVRELELPGYRIKLRKVEHWDELREHANLASDGQQALVAPGAEV
;
A
#
# COMPACT_ATOMS: atom_id res chain seq x y z
N MET A 1 25.35 -10.46 -13.24
CA MET A 1 26.18 -9.25 -13.08
C MET A 1 27.53 -9.62 -13.67
N ASN A 2 27.95 -8.99 -14.76
CA ASN A 2 29.13 -9.39 -15.55
C ASN A 2 30.24 -8.30 -15.57
N SER A 3 29.98 -7.15 -14.96
CA SER A 3 30.85 -5.98 -14.92
C SER A 3 31.07 -5.47 -13.49
N THR A 4 30.58 -6.21 -12.48
CA THR A 4 30.87 -5.99 -11.06
C THR A 4 32.10 -6.80 -10.66
N THR A 5 33.08 -6.17 -10.02
CA THR A 5 34.36 -6.79 -9.67
C THR A 5 35.00 -6.13 -8.44
N LEU A 6 35.81 -6.89 -7.70
CA LEU A 6 36.69 -6.39 -6.64
C LEU A 6 38.07 -5.97 -7.18
N ASP A 7 38.44 -6.45 -8.36
CA ASP A 7 39.67 -6.06 -9.03
C ASP A 7 39.44 -4.85 -9.92
N PRO A 8 40.37 -3.87 -9.96
CA PRO A 8 40.21 -2.69 -10.78
C PRO A 8 40.01 -3.03 -12.27
N PRO A 9 38.92 -2.54 -12.90
CA PRO A 9 38.72 -2.76 -14.33
C PRO A 9 39.70 -1.91 -15.15
N PRO A 10 39.86 -2.21 -16.45
CA PRO A 10 40.63 -1.37 -17.36
C PRO A 10 40.10 0.06 -17.36
N ARG A 11 40.99 1.06 -17.43
CA ARG A 11 40.64 2.49 -17.45
C ARG A 11 39.56 2.85 -18.48
N SER A 12 39.51 2.15 -19.61
CA SER A 12 38.50 2.36 -20.65
C SER A 12 37.07 1.98 -20.24
N ALA A 13 36.90 1.24 -19.14
CA ALA A 13 35.61 0.78 -18.64
C ALA A 13 35.01 1.72 -17.57
N GLY A 14 35.77 2.71 -17.08
CA GLY A 14 35.34 3.62 -16.01
C GLY A 14 35.50 5.09 -16.38
N ILE A 15 34.76 5.95 -15.67
CA ILE A 15 34.96 7.40 -15.73
C ILE A 15 36.01 7.75 -14.69
N ILE A 16 37.10 8.39 -15.11
CA ILE A 16 38.18 8.82 -14.21
C ILE A 16 38.07 10.33 -14.01
N PRO A 17 37.71 10.81 -12.81
CA PRO A 17 37.58 12.24 -12.54
C PRO A 17 38.95 12.91 -12.53
N PRO A 18 39.01 14.22 -12.84
CA PRO A 18 40.24 14.99 -12.66
C PRO A 18 40.58 15.13 -11.17
N GLY A 19 41.87 15.22 -10.84
CA GLY A 19 42.35 15.39 -9.46
C GLY A 19 42.54 14.08 -8.69
N PRO A 20 42.74 14.15 -7.36
CA PRO A 20 42.95 12.96 -6.52
C PRO A 20 41.73 12.03 -6.55
N HIS A 21 41.97 10.76 -6.89
CA HIS A 21 40.91 9.76 -6.99
C HIS A 21 41.40 8.37 -6.58
N TRP A 22 40.49 7.49 -6.21
CA TRP A 22 40.79 6.11 -5.82
C TRP A 22 40.60 5.05 -6.92
N TYR A 23 40.53 5.48 -8.19
CA TYR A 23 40.51 4.53 -9.30
C TYR A 23 41.79 3.69 -9.36
N GLY A 24 41.66 2.37 -9.35
CA GLY A 24 42.79 1.45 -9.41
C GLY A 24 43.53 1.25 -8.09
N ILE A 25 43.05 1.84 -6.99
CA ILE A 25 43.61 1.61 -5.66
C ILE A 25 43.12 0.25 -5.16
N ASP A 26 44.08 -0.55 -4.71
CA ASP A 26 43.81 -1.80 -4.01
C ASP A 26 43.64 -1.51 -2.51
N ASP A 27 42.42 -1.70 -2.02
CA ASP A 27 42.06 -1.51 -0.61
C ASP A 27 42.24 -2.79 0.22
N ASP A 28 42.93 -3.80 -0.32
CA ASP A 28 43.33 -5.05 0.33
C ASP A 28 42.18 -5.69 1.14
N ALA A 29 42.33 -5.84 2.46
CA ALA A 29 41.33 -6.44 3.33
C ALA A 29 40.01 -5.64 3.40
N ASN A 30 40.01 -4.36 3.02
CA ASN A 30 38.83 -3.50 3.02
C ASN A 30 38.04 -3.53 1.71
N ARG A 31 38.48 -4.29 0.68
CA ARG A 31 37.74 -4.44 -0.59
C ARG A 31 36.24 -4.72 -0.40
N PRO A 32 35.78 -5.55 0.57
CA PRO A 32 34.35 -5.77 0.81
C PRO A 32 33.58 -4.56 1.36
N THR A 33 34.27 -3.55 1.90
CA THR A 33 33.64 -2.37 2.53
C THR A 33 33.30 -1.27 1.53
N GLY A 34 34.13 -1.10 0.48
CA GLY A 34 33.95 -0.04 -0.51
C GLY A 34 34.74 -0.20 -1.82
N GLY A 35 35.46 -1.31 -2.02
CA GLY A 35 36.33 -1.53 -3.18
C GLY A 35 35.63 -2.15 -4.40
N ILE A 36 34.29 -2.21 -4.40
CA ILE A 36 33.53 -2.83 -5.48
C ILE A 36 33.39 -1.84 -6.65
N TYR A 37 33.88 -2.23 -7.81
CA TYR A 37 33.58 -1.55 -9.07
C TYR A 37 32.32 -2.14 -9.67
N SER A 38 31.45 -1.29 -10.22
CA SER A 38 30.20 -1.71 -10.85
C SER A 38 29.74 -0.68 -11.88
N CYS A 39 28.69 -1.01 -12.63
CA CYS A 39 28.04 -0.11 -13.58
C CYS A 39 26.53 -0.08 -13.35
N THR A 40 25.85 0.92 -13.90
CA THR A 40 24.40 1.09 -13.73
C THR A 40 23.58 -0.09 -14.23
N ARG A 41 24.05 -0.82 -15.25
CA ARG A 41 23.40 -2.05 -15.76
C ARG A 41 23.38 -3.16 -14.71
N ASP A 42 24.52 -3.44 -14.10
CA ASP A 42 24.65 -4.51 -13.10
C ASP A 42 23.98 -4.11 -11.79
N MET A 43 24.10 -2.84 -11.39
CA MET A 43 23.36 -2.30 -10.25
C MET A 43 21.84 -2.37 -10.47
N SER A 44 21.32 -2.08 -11.67
CA SER A 44 19.89 -2.24 -11.97
C SER A 44 19.43 -3.70 -11.84
N ALA A 45 20.26 -4.67 -12.26
CA ALA A 45 19.96 -6.08 -12.07
C ALA A 45 19.96 -6.47 -10.59
N TYR A 46 20.94 -5.99 -9.83
CA TYR A 46 21.04 -6.20 -8.38
C TYR A 46 19.83 -5.62 -7.63
N LEU A 47 19.44 -4.37 -7.89
CA LEU A 47 18.30 -3.75 -7.23
C LEU A 47 16.98 -4.46 -7.56
N ARG A 48 16.78 -4.89 -8.82
CA ARG A 48 15.60 -5.69 -9.20
C ARG A 48 15.55 -7.01 -8.43
N TYR A 49 16.68 -7.69 -8.27
CA TYR A 49 16.75 -8.91 -7.48
C TYR A 49 16.44 -8.63 -6.00
N ALA A 50 17.05 -7.61 -5.40
CA ALA A 50 16.78 -7.21 -4.02
C ALA A 50 15.30 -6.89 -3.79
N LEU A 51 14.68 -6.05 -4.62
CA LEU A 51 13.27 -5.66 -4.52
C LEU A 51 12.28 -6.84 -4.64
N THR A 52 12.67 -7.93 -5.31
CA THR A 52 11.80 -9.10 -5.53
C THR A 52 12.07 -10.25 -4.56
N HIS A 53 13.23 -10.26 -3.88
CA HIS A 53 13.65 -11.36 -3.03
C HIS A 53 13.95 -10.95 -1.59
N TYR A 54 13.81 -9.68 -1.20
CA TYR A 54 14.22 -9.15 0.11
C TYR A 54 13.71 -9.94 1.33
N ASN A 55 12.58 -10.66 1.23
CA ASN A 55 12.03 -11.49 2.30
C ASN A 55 12.49 -12.97 2.30
N GLY A 56 13.26 -13.39 1.31
CA GLY A 56 13.62 -14.78 1.07
C GLY A 56 15.09 -15.01 0.72
N LEU A 57 15.96 -14.03 0.97
CA LEU A 57 17.39 -14.12 0.62
C LEU A 57 18.17 -15.15 1.46
N THR A 58 17.69 -15.47 2.66
CA THR A 58 18.35 -16.42 3.57
C THR A 58 17.42 -17.56 3.96
N HIS A 59 18.00 -18.71 4.29
CA HIS A 59 17.26 -19.92 4.70
C HIS A 59 16.38 -19.74 5.96
N GLY A 60 16.52 -18.62 6.69
CA GLY A 60 15.69 -18.24 7.82
C GLY A 60 14.66 -17.13 7.53
N ALA A 61 14.42 -16.78 6.26
CA ALA A 61 13.48 -15.74 5.83
C ALA A 61 13.69 -14.38 6.53
N VAL A 62 14.95 -13.94 6.63
CA VAL A 62 15.24 -12.58 7.12
C VAL A 62 14.78 -11.57 6.08
N ASN A 63 13.87 -10.68 6.48
CA ASN A 63 13.51 -9.52 5.67
C ASN A 63 14.67 -8.51 5.66
N TRP A 64 15.34 -8.44 4.52
CA TRP A 64 16.53 -7.61 4.31
C TRP A 64 16.24 -6.11 4.46
N PHE A 65 14.99 -5.70 4.23
CA PHE A 65 14.56 -4.30 4.31
C PHE A 65 13.95 -3.94 5.67
N HIS A 66 13.97 -4.86 6.64
CA HIS A 66 13.47 -4.60 7.97
C HIS A 66 14.47 -3.76 8.79
N PRO A 67 14.03 -2.65 9.43
CA PRO A 67 14.83 -1.91 10.40
C PRO A 67 15.27 -2.78 11.58
N GLN A 68 16.53 -2.72 11.99
CA GLN A 68 17.08 -3.49 13.11
C GLN A 68 17.46 -2.60 14.30
N SER A 69 17.85 -1.35 14.05
CA SER A 69 18.14 -0.36 15.08
C SER A 69 17.80 1.05 14.63
N PHE A 70 17.52 1.94 15.59
CA PHE A 70 17.42 3.36 15.31
C PHE A 70 18.82 3.94 15.01
N ALA A 71 18.85 4.90 14.08
CA ALA A 71 20.02 5.68 13.76
C ALA A 71 19.90 7.06 14.44
N ASP A 72 20.29 8.13 13.74
CA ASP A 72 20.06 9.49 14.19
C ASP A 72 18.60 9.93 13.94
N GLY A 73 17.93 10.38 15.00
CA GLY A 73 16.53 10.81 14.98
C GLY A 73 15.50 9.67 14.86
N SER A 74 14.22 10.05 14.78
CA SER A 74 13.08 9.13 14.75
C SER A 74 12.77 8.55 13.36
N HIS A 75 13.33 9.13 12.30
CA HIS A 75 13.02 8.78 10.92
C HIS A 75 14.08 7.90 10.24
N SER A 76 15.23 7.71 10.89
CA SER A 76 16.36 6.99 10.33
C SER A 76 16.65 5.74 11.14
N THR A 77 16.88 4.63 10.44
CA THR A 77 17.16 3.33 11.04
C THR A 77 18.22 2.59 10.23
N TYR A 78 18.90 1.64 10.87
CA TYR A 78 19.81 0.72 10.20
C TYR A 78 19.20 -0.68 10.17
N GLY A 79 19.30 -1.35 9.03
CA GLY A 79 19.02 -2.77 8.86
C GLY A 79 20.31 -3.55 8.63
N MET A 80 20.22 -4.63 7.87
CA MET A 80 21.40 -5.39 7.43
C MET A 80 21.43 -5.36 5.90
N PRO A 81 22.37 -4.72 5.20
CA PRO A 81 23.30 -3.66 5.62
C PRO A 81 22.76 -2.24 5.37
N TRP A 82 21.44 -2.08 5.22
CA TRP A 82 20.83 -0.89 4.65
C TRP A 82 20.65 0.26 5.65
N GLU A 83 20.74 1.49 5.15
CA GLU A 83 20.27 2.72 5.78
C GLU A 83 18.81 2.95 5.38
N ILE A 84 17.89 3.08 6.32
CA ILE A 84 16.44 3.13 6.04
C ILE A 84 15.86 4.44 6.57
N LEU A 85 15.30 5.24 5.65
CA LEU A 85 14.59 6.49 5.93
C LEU A 85 13.09 6.27 5.83
N ARG A 86 12.32 6.65 6.85
CA ARG A 86 10.86 6.69 6.82
C ARG A 86 10.37 8.12 7.04
N THR A 87 9.79 8.73 6.01
CA THR A 87 9.42 10.15 6.01
C THR A 87 8.09 10.40 5.32
N ASP A 88 7.30 11.33 5.86
CA ASP A 88 6.05 11.84 5.31
C ASP A 88 6.24 13.05 4.37
N LYS A 89 7.46 13.58 4.23
CA LYS A 89 7.75 14.80 3.47
C LYS A 89 7.71 14.63 1.95
N VAL A 90 7.74 13.39 1.45
CA VAL A 90 7.77 13.10 0.01
C VAL A 90 6.42 13.40 -0.61
N LEU A 91 5.33 12.92 -0.01
CA LEU A 91 3.99 13.07 -0.55
C LEU A 91 3.38 14.39 -0.11
N ARG A 92 2.67 15.08 -1.01
CA ARG A 92 2.06 16.38 -0.70
C ARG A 92 0.62 16.18 -0.24
N GLY A 93 0.21 16.93 0.79
CA GLY A 93 -1.18 16.94 1.27
C GLY A 93 -1.59 15.69 2.07
N THR A 94 -0.62 14.99 2.64
CA THR A 94 -0.84 13.80 3.48
C THR A 94 0.32 13.64 4.47
N THR A 95 0.05 12.98 5.58
CA THR A 95 1.06 12.53 6.56
C THR A 95 1.48 11.07 6.33
N ARG A 96 1.04 10.44 5.22
CA ARG A 96 1.42 9.06 4.92
C ARG A 96 2.93 8.96 4.68
N PRO A 97 3.66 8.18 5.48
CA PRO A 97 5.09 8.03 5.29
C PRO A 97 5.41 7.15 4.09
N VAL A 98 6.51 7.48 3.42
CA VAL A 98 7.21 6.66 2.42
C VAL A 98 8.48 6.12 3.07
N THR A 99 8.80 4.85 2.79
CA THR A 99 10.04 4.24 3.26
C THR A 99 11.03 4.05 2.11
N PHE A 100 12.24 4.58 2.31
CA PHE A 100 13.38 4.38 1.44
C PHE A 100 14.40 3.47 2.10
N VAL A 101 14.78 2.42 1.40
CA VAL A 101 15.92 1.57 1.73
C VAL A 101 17.10 2.02 0.90
N THR A 102 18.18 2.42 1.54
CA THR A 102 19.29 3.12 0.89
C THR A 102 20.63 2.55 1.29
N LYS A 103 21.62 2.78 0.45
CA LYS A 103 23.02 2.64 0.85
C LYS A 103 23.86 3.72 0.21
N SER A 104 24.62 4.41 1.05
CA SER A 104 25.60 5.40 0.64
C SER A 104 26.97 4.76 0.50
N GLY A 105 27.76 5.22 -0.47
CA GLY A 105 29.17 4.84 -0.65
C GLY A 105 29.99 6.01 -1.18
N GLY A 106 31.22 6.14 -0.70
CA GLY A 106 32.10 7.23 -1.10
C GLY A 106 33.56 6.90 -0.86
N VAL A 107 34.39 7.22 -1.84
CA VAL A 107 35.85 7.20 -1.79
C VAL A 107 36.37 8.45 -2.50
N PRO A 108 37.62 8.88 -2.32
CA PRO A 108 38.15 10.04 -3.05
C PRO A 108 37.89 9.95 -4.55
N GLY A 109 37.23 11.00 -5.08
CA GLY A 109 36.83 11.13 -6.49
C GLY A 109 35.51 10.43 -6.87
N TYR A 110 34.90 9.62 -6.00
CA TYR A 110 33.67 8.88 -6.33
C TYR A 110 32.65 8.91 -5.20
N ALA A 111 31.39 9.13 -5.57
CA ALA A 111 30.27 9.05 -4.65
C ALA A 111 29.13 8.24 -5.27
N SER A 112 28.40 7.50 -4.45
CA SER A 112 27.32 6.64 -4.91
C SER A 112 26.17 6.60 -3.91
N ARG A 113 24.96 6.40 -4.45
CA ARG A 113 23.76 6.15 -3.67
C ARG A 113 22.88 5.11 -4.35
N ILE A 114 22.48 4.12 -3.56
CA ILE A 114 21.36 3.25 -3.87
C ILE A 114 20.14 3.77 -3.11
N THR A 115 19.00 3.86 -3.77
CA THR A 115 17.72 4.20 -3.15
C THR A 115 16.63 3.29 -3.71
N MET A 116 15.94 2.59 -2.83
CA MET A 116 14.85 1.68 -3.16
C MET A 116 13.60 2.06 -2.38
N SER A 117 12.44 1.91 -3.00
CA SER A 117 11.15 1.98 -2.34
C SER A 117 10.38 0.72 -2.70
N ALA A 118 10.36 -0.23 -1.77
CA ALA A 118 9.74 -1.54 -1.98
C ALA A 118 8.24 -1.42 -2.25
N GLU A 119 7.57 -0.49 -1.55
CA GLU A 119 6.12 -0.23 -1.70
C GLU A 119 5.75 0.28 -3.11
N HIS A 120 6.68 0.91 -3.82
CA HIS A 120 6.48 1.38 -5.21
C HIS A 120 7.16 0.47 -6.25
N GLY A 121 7.89 -0.57 -5.83
CA GLY A 121 8.69 -1.40 -6.74
C GLY A 121 9.81 -0.63 -7.46
N LEU A 122 10.32 0.46 -6.88
CA LEU A 122 11.29 1.35 -7.51
C LEU A 122 12.69 1.16 -6.92
N GLY A 123 13.71 1.15 -7.80
CA GLY A 123 15.12 1.12 -7.42
C GLY A 123 15.95 2.07 -8.29
N VAL A 124 16.74 2.92 -7.65
CA VAL A 124 17.57 3.95 -8.28
C VAL A 124 19.01 3.76 -7.82
N THR A 125 19.96 3.84 -8.75
CA THR A 125 21.39 3.92 -8.46
C THR A 125 21.94 5.19 -9.09
N ILE A 126 22.61 6.01 -8.28
CA ILE A 126 23.34 7.19 -8.73
C ILE A 126 24.82 6.93 -8.49
N LEU A 127 25.63 7.06 -9.54
CA LEU A 127 27.08 6.94 -9.50
C LEU A 127 27.69 8.26 -10.00
N VAL A 128 28.53 8.89 -9.19
CA VAL A 128 29.16 10.17 -9.47
C VAL A 128 30.68 9.99 -9.46
N ALA A 129 31.33 10.45 -10.52
CA ALA A 129 32.78 10.60 -10.59
C ALA A 129 33.11 12.10 -10.57
N GLY A 130 33.58 12.61 -9.42
CA GLY A 130 33.78 14.04 -9.17
C GLY A 130 33.33 14.47 -7.77
N GLY A 131 32.98 15.75 -7.62
CA GLY A 131 32.52 16.33 -6.37
C GLY A 131 31.24 15.67 -5.85
N SER A 132 31.22 15.34 -4.56
CA SER A 132 30.11 14.63 -3.92
C SER A 132 28.88 15.51 -3.72
N GLU A 133 28.98 16.84 -3.85
CA GLU A 133 27.87 17.77 -3.63
C GLU A 133 26.71 17.52 -4.60
N PHE A 134 27.01 17.03 -5.81
CA PHE A 134 25.98 16.73 -6.80
C PHE A 134 25.13 15.50 -6.42
N LEU A 135 25.64 14.59 -5.57
CA LEU A 135 24.94 13.35 -5.23
C LEU A 135 23.59 13.63 -4.55
N GLU A 136 23.56 14.54 -3.59
CA GLU A 136 22.34 14.89 -2.84
C GLU A 136 21.31 15.58 -3.74
N VAL A 137 21.79 16.50 -4.60
CA VAL A 137 20.95 17.19 -5.59
C VAL A 137 20.33 16.18 -6.56
N ALA A 138 21.13 15.26 -7.11
CA ALA A 138 20.65 14.23 -8.02
C ALA A 138 19.65 13.27 -7.35
N GLN A 139 19.90 12.90 -6.09
CA GLN A 139 19.00 12.03 -5.33
C GLN A 139 17.62 12.68 -5.17
N GLU A 140 17.54 13.93 -4.73
CA GLU A 140 16.28 14.65 -4.56
C GLU A 140 15.55 14.82 -5.90
N LEU A 141 16.27 15.28 -6.93
CA LEU A 141 15.71 15.53 -8.26
C LEU A 141 15.14 14.28 -8.94
N VAL A 142 15.71 13.11 -8.68
CA VAL A 142 15.26 11.85 -9.29
C VAL A 142 14.21 11.16 -8.43
N THR A 143 14.47 10.98 -7.14
CA THR A 143 13.66 10.08 -6.31
C THR A 143 12.30 10.67 -5.96
N VAL A 144 12.23 11.96 -5.64
CA VAL A 144 10.99 12.59 -5.19
C VAL A 144 9.92 12.67 -6.30
N PRO A 145 10.23 13.17 -7.52
CA PRO A 145 9.25 13.17 -8.60
C PRO A 145 8.84 11.75 -9.02
N LEU A 146 9.78 10.81 -9.05
CA LEU A 146 9.53 9.42 -9.45
C LEU A 146 8.56 8.73 -8.48
N VAL A 147 8.80 8.83 -7.17
CA VAL A 147 7.89 8.27 -6.15
C VAL A 147 6.51 8.91 -6.23
N ARG A 148 6.43 10.24 -6.35
CA ARG A 148 5.14 10.94 -6.49
C ARG A 148 4.36 10.52 -7.74
N ALA A 149 5.06 10.21 -8.84
CA ALA A 149 4.44 9.72 -10.06
C ALA A 149 3.94 8.28 -9.88
N ALA A 150 4.76 7.38 -9.31
CA ALA A 150 4.37 6.00 -9.04
C ALA A 150 3.18 5.92 -8.06
N ASP A 151 3.18 6.74 -7.02
CA ASP A 151 2.11 6.81 -6.03
C ASP A 151 0.76 7.21 -6.67
N ARG A 152 0.79 8.17 -7.60
CA ARG A 152 -0.39 8.58 -8.35
C ARG A 152 -0.95 7.44 -9.19
N VAL A 153 -0.09 6.72 -9.90
CA VAL A 153 -0.50 5.55 -10.70
C VAL A 153 -1.09 4.47 -9.81
N ALA A 154 -0.49 4.21 -8.64
CA ALA A 154 -1.02 3.25 -7.68
C ALA A 154 -2.43 3.65 -7.20
N LEU A 155 -2.64 4.93 -6.87
CA LEU A 155 -3.95 5.45 -6.46
C LEU A 155 -4.99 5.39 -7.60
N GLU A 156 -4.61 5.65 -8.84
CA GLU A 156 -5.49 5.52 -10.01
C GLU A 156 -5.94 4.07 -10.20
N GLN A 157 -5.04 3.10 -10.01
CA GLN A 157 -5.38 1.67 -10.10
C GLN A 157 -6.38 1.21 -9.04
N LEU A 158 -6.48 1.91 -7.90
CA LEU A 158 -7.47 1.59 -6.87
C LEU A 158 -8.92 1.88 -7.28
N GLN A 159 -9.14 2.69 -8.33
CA GLN A 159 -10.49 3.01 -8.81
C GLN A 159 -11.31 1.76 -9.18
N ARG A 160 -10.65 0.67 -9.59
CA ARG A 160 -11.34 -0.60 -9.92
C ARG A 160 -12.10 -1.21 -8.74
N TYR A 161 -11.69 -0.92 -7.51
CA TYR A 161 -12.37 -1.38 -6.27
C TYR A 161 -13.44 -0.41 -5.77
N GLU A 162 -13.43 0.83 -6.24
CA GLU A 162 -14.41 1.84 -5.84
C GLU A 162 -15.78 1.48 -6.41
N GLY A 163 -16.81 1.60 -5.58
CA GLY A 163 -18.17 1.29 -5.99
C GLY A 163 -19.11 1.05 -4.82
N THR A 164 -20.38 0.87 -5.15
CA THR A 164 -21.37 0.35 -4.23
C THR A 164 -21.64 -1.10 -4.58
N TYR A 165 -21.67 -1.95 -3.56
CA TYR A 165 -21.88 -3.39 -3.65
C TYR A 165 -23.17 -3.74 -2.93
N VAL A 166 -24.06 -4.47 -3.60
CA VAL A 166 -25.38 -4.80 -3.06
C VAL A 166 -25.65 -6.29 -3.13
N ALA A 167 -26.40 -6.80 -2.18
CA ALA A 167 -26.94 -8.14 -2.28
C ALA A 167 -27.93 -8.18 -3.45
N VAL A 168 -27.83 -9.21 -4.27
CA VAL A 168 -28.80 -9.49 -5.33
C VAL A 168 -29.49 -10.78 -4.93
N GLY A 169 -30.83 -10.78 -4.93
CA GLY A 169 -31.62 -11.98 -4.65
C GLY A 169 -31.19 -13.12 -5.57
N GLY A 170 -31.14 -14.34 -5.04
CA GLY A 170 -30.68 -15.50 -5.79
C GLY A 170 -31.42 -15.64 -7.12
N SER A 171 -30.72 -16.05 -8.18
CA SER A 171 -31.28 -16.30 -9.51
C SER A 171 -32.27 -17.48 -9.58
N ASN A 172 -32.70 -18.01 -8.42
CA ASN A 172 -33.66 -19.08 -8.33
C ASN A 172 -35.03 -18.46 -8.08
N ALA A 173 -35.98 -18.81 -8.92
CA ALA A 173 -37.29 -18.19 -9.11
C ALA A 173 -38.28 -18.29 -7.93
N ASP A 174 -37.79 -18.37 -6.70
CA ASP A 174 -38.59 -18.39 -5.48
C ASP A 174 -38.16 -17.19 -4.62
N HIS A 175 -38.88 -16.07 -4.77
CA HIS A 175 -38.99 -14.92 -3.86
C HIS A 175 -38.06 -14.86 -2.61
N GLU A 176 -36.75 -14.88 -2.76
CA GLU A 176 -35.84 -14.38 -1.72
C GLU A 176 -35.69 -12.88 -1.97
N GLU A 177 -36.45 -12.08 -1.22
CA GLU A 177 -36.19 -10.65 -1.12
C GLU A 177 -34.70 -10.46 -0.87
N ALA A 178 -34.04 -9.72 -1.77
CA ALA A 178 -32.62 -9.47 -1.63
C ALA A 178 -32.36 -8.89 -0.23
N LEU A 179 -31.54 -9.57 0.57
CA LEU A 179 -31.16 -9.10 1.90
C LEU A 179 -30.75 -7.63 1.82
N ASN A 180 -31.27 -6.79 2.72
CA ASN A 180 -30.95 -5.35 2.73
C ASN A 180 -29.50 -5.13 3.21
N THR A 181 -28.55 -5.46 2.34
CA THR A 181 -27.13 -5.42 2.59
C THR A 181 -26.47 -4.60 1.49
N THR A 182 -25.74 -3.57 1.89
CA THR A 182 -25.02 -2.68 0.99
C THR A 182 -23.68 -2.32 1.60
N LEU A 183 -22.63 -2.34 0.80
CA LEU A 183 -21.30 -1.88 1.18
C LEU A 183 -20.79 -0.89 0.14
N THR A 184 -20.30 0.26 0.57
CA THR A 184 -19.74 1.29 -0.31
C THR A 184 -18.26 1.46 -0.01
N VAL A 185 -17.44 1.28 -1.05
CA VAL A 185 -16.00 1.53 -1.03
C VAL A 185 -15.73 2.81 -1.80
N ARG A 186 -14.87 3.67 -1.26
CA ARG A 186 -14.42 4.91 -1.89
C ARG A 186 -12.91 5.01 -1.83
N ASN A 187 -12.30 5.51 -2.89
CA ASN A 187 -10.89 5.86 -2.90
C ASN A 187 -10.73 7.28 -2.35
N VAL A 188 -10.11 7.41 -1.19
CA VAL A 188 -9.82 8.71 -0.59
C VAL A 188 -8.40 9.11 -0.95
N LYS A 189 -8.27 10.33 -1.49
CA LYS A 189 -7.02 10.90 -1.95
C LYS A 189 -5.92 10.73 -0.88
N HIS A 190 -4.79 10.17 -1.27
CA HIS A 190 -3.61 9.90 -0.44
C HIS A 190 -3.71 8.83 0.66
N THR A 191 -4.92 8.43 1.06
CA THR A 191 -5.14 7.41 2.11
C THR A 191 -5.63 6.07 1.56
N GLY A 192 -6.05 6.01 0.30
CA GLY A 192 -6.47 4.77 -0.37
C GLY A 192 -7.93 4.41 -0.10
N LEU A 193 -8.25 3.11 -0.16
CA LEU A 193 -9.63 2.63 -0.13
C LEU A 193 -10.23 2.61 1.29
N ARG A 194 -11.42 3.18 1.44
CA ARG A 194 -12.19 3.18 2.70
C ARG A 194 -13.58 2.63 2.51
N ILE A 195 -14.10 1.95 3.54
CA ILE A 195 -15.53 1.63 3.62
C ILE A 195 -16.25 2.85 4.21
N THR A 196 -17.10 3.49 3.41
CA THR A 196 -17.85 4.69 3.83
C THR A 196 -19.27 4.38 4.24
N ARG A 197 -19.81 3.25 3.81
CA ARG A 197 -21.13 2.75 4.19
C ARG A 197 -21.09 1.23 4.28
N PHE A 198 -21.65 0.68 5.34
CA PHE A 198 -21.88 -0.75 5.45
C PHE A 198 -23.18 -1.01 6.21
N VAL A 199 -24.19 -1.49 5.49
CA VAL A 199 -25.46 -1.98 6.01
C VAL A 199 -25.49 -3.48 5.81
N SER A 200 -25.85 -4.23 6.85
CA SER A 200 -26.07 -5.68 6.80
C SER A 200 -27.46 -5.98 7.32
N ASN A 201 -28.34 -6.52 6.46
CA ASN A 201 -29.75 -6.78 6.76
C ASN A 201 -30.46 -5.62 7.50
N GLY A 202 -30.34 -4.40 6.97
CA GLY A 202 -30.92 -3.19 7.53
C GLY A 202 -30.17 -2.57 8.73
N THR A 203 -29.14 -3.23 9.25
CA THR A 203 -28.35 -2.73 10.39
C THR A 203 -27.09 -1.99 9.93
N ASP A 204 -26.83 -0.80 10.48
CA ASP A 204 -25.58 -0.06 10.25
C ASP A 204 -24.42 -0.73 11.00
N VAL A 205 -23.55 -1.40 10.24
CA VAL A 205 -22.40 -2.14 10.78
C VAL A 205 -21.33 -1.18 11.33
N LEU A 206 -21.13 -0.01 10.70
CA LEU A 206 -20.12 0.95 11.16
C LEU A 206 -20.50 1.54 12.51
N ALA A 207 -21.79 1.86 12.71
CA ALA A 207 -22.32 2.32 13.99
C ALA A 207 -22.19 1.24 15.07
N GLY A 208 -22.54 -0.01 14.73
CA GLY A 208 -22.40 -1.15 15.64
C GLY A 208 -20.94 -1.39 16.05
N LEU A 209 -20.02 -1.39 15.08
CA LEU A 209 -18.60 -1.62 15.33
C LEU A 209 -17.99 -0.57 16.26
N ARG A 210 -18.32 0.71 16.06
CA ARG A 210 -17.86 1.79 16.95
C ARG A 210 -18.29 1.56 18.39
N ARG A 211 -19.52 1.10 18.61
CA ARG A 211 -20.04 0.79 19.95
C ARG A 211 -19.35 -0.42 20.58
N VAL A 212 -19.17 -1.50 19.82
CA VAL A 212 -18.61 -2.76 20.33
C VAL A 212 -17.11 -2.63 20.63
N LEU A 213 -16.36 -1.95 19.77
CA LEU A 213 -14.91 -1.79 19.90
C LEU A 213 -14.50 -0.50 20.65
N GLY A 214 -15.46 0.33 21.06
CA GLY A 214 -15.17 1.60 21.73
C GLY A 214 -14.40 2.61 20.86
N LEU A 215 -14.62 2.57 19.54
CA LEU A 215 -13.90 3.43 18.59
C LEU A 215 -14.39 4.87 18.68
N ARG A 216 -13.47 5.82 18.50
CA ARG A 216 -13.78 7.25 18.42
C ARG A 216 -14.60 7.58 17.19
N ALA A 217 -15.35 8.68 17.23
CA ALA A 217 -16.14 9.14 16.09
C ALA A 217 -15.28 9.45 14.85
N SER A 218 -14.03 9.89 15.05
CA SER A 218 -13.00 10.14 14.02
C SER A 218 -12.38 8.88 13.43
N THR A 219 -12.89 7.68 13.77
CA THR A 219 -12.37 6.42 13.24
C THR A 219 -13.07 6.06 11.93
N HIS A 220 -12.28 5.69 10.91
CA HIS A 220 -12.75 5.16 9.64
C HIS A 220 -12.29 3.72 9.43
N LEU A 221 -12.95 2.99 8.53
CA LEU A 221 -12.50 1.66 8.10
C LEU A 221 -11.66 1.77 6.82
N GLN A 222 -10.36 1.56 6.97
CA GLN A 222 -9.39 1.49 5.90
C GLN A 222 -9.32 0.05 5.36
N LEU A 223 -9.34 -0.11 4.04
CA LEU A 223 -9.07 -1.39 3.42
C LEU A 223 -7.56 -1.58 3.24
N THR A 224 -7.06 -2.69 3.75
CA THR A 224 -5.66 -3.11 3.68
C THR A 224 -5.57 -4.43 2.89
N PRO A 225 -4.77 -4.49 1.80
CA PRO A 225 -4.60 -5.71 1.05
C PRO A 225 -3.80 -6.73 1.86
N THR A 226 -4.20 -8.00 1.84
CA THR A 226 -3.42 -9.08 2.47
C THR A 226 -2.35 -9.64 1.53
N LEU A 227 -2.44 -9.32 0.23
CA LEU A 227 -1.67 -9.93 -0.86
C LEU A 227 -1.91 -11.45 -1.01
N LEU A 228 -2.99 -11.95 -0.41
CA LEU A 228 -3.43 -13.34 -0.52
C LEU A 228 -4.66 -13.46 -1.42
N TYR A 229 -4.85 -14.66 -1.95
CA TYR A 229 -5.98 -15.01 -2.79
C TYR A 229 -6.73 -16.20 -2.18
N LYS A 230 -8.05 -16.18 -2.26
CA LYS A 230 -8.90 -17.29 -1.83
C LYS A 230 -8.65 -18.55 -2.67
N ASN A 231 -8.38 -18.39 -3.96
CA ASN A 231 -7.79 -19.41 -4.80
C ASN A 231 -6.36 -19.00 -5.18
N PHE A 232 -5.39 -19.56 -4.46
CA PHE A 232 -3.97 -19.26 -4.64
C PHE A 232 -3.46 -19.63 -6.05
N GLU A 233 -3.77 -20.84 -6.54
CA GLU A 233 -3.26 -21.33 -7.83
C GLU A 233 -3.73 -20.48 -9.01
N ARG A 234 -4.98 -20.03 -8.97
CA ARG A 234 -5.57 -19.20 -10.03
C ARG A 234 -5.43 -17.71 -9.78
N GLN A 235 -4.82 -17.30 -8.65
CA GLN A 235 -4.79 -15.92 -8.19
C GLN A 235 -6.16 -15.24 -8.28
N ALA A 236 -7.20 -15.93 -7.78
CA ALA A 236 -8.58 -15.47 -7.86
C ALA A 236 -9.17 -15.24 -6.47
N GLY A 237 -9.94 -14.15 -6.34
CA GLY A 237 -10.53 -13.71 -5.08
C GLY A 237 -9.47 -13.05 -4.19
N GLU A 238 -9.15 -11.79 -4.45
CA GLU A 238 -8.18 -11.04 -3.66
C GLU A 238 -8.71 -10.79 -2.24
N ALA A 239 -7.97 -11.24 -1.23
CA ALA A 239 -8.37 -11.08 0.17
C ALA A 239 -7.84 -9.76 0.76
N TRP A 240 -8.73 -9.05 1.44
CA TRP A 240 -8.49 -7.75 2.07
C TRP A 240 -9.01 -7.76 3.51
N ARG A 241 -8.50 -6.83 4.32
CA ARG A 241 -8.94 -6.59 5.70
C ARG A 241 -9.45 -5.17 5.84
N ALA A 242 -10.61 -4.99 6.49
CA ALA A 242 -11.07 -3.69 6.96
C ALA A 242 -10.52 -3.41 8.35
N VAL A 243 -9.68 -2.39 8.47
CA VAL A 243 -9.02 -2.01 9.72
C VAL A 243 -9.54 -0.65 10.15
N ALA A 244 -9.93 -0.53 11.41
CA ALA A 244 -10.26 0.73 12.05
C ALA A 244 -8.99 1.56 12.22
N VAL A 245 -8.97 2.73 11.60
CA VAL A 245 -7.87 3.69 11.66
C VAL A 245 -8.42 5.01 12.18
N GLU A 246 -7.78 5.57 13.19
CA GLU A 246 -8.12 6.88 13.70
C GLU A 246 -7.58 7.96 12.76
N ASP A 247 -8.43 8.93 12.40
CA ASP A 247 -7.92 10.13 11.74
C ASP A 247 -7.03 10.93 12.70
N PRO A 248 -5.92 11.53 12.23
CA PRO A 248 -5.05 12.35 13.06
C PRO A 248 -5.84 13.44 13.79
N SER A 249 -5.53 13.69 15.06
CA SER A 249 -6.12 14.81 15.79
C SER A 249 -5.56 16.15 15.28
N ASP A 250 -6.44 17.11 15.03
CA ASP A 250 -6.05 18.49 14.73
C ASP A 250 -5.58 19.19 16.02
N GLY A 251 -4.33 18.97 16.45
CA GLY A 251 -3.80 19.68 17.61
C GLY A 251 -2.32 19.38 17.94
N PRO A 252 -1.54 20.40 18.37
CA PRO A 252 -0.17 20.20 18.86
C PRO A 252 -0.21 19.76 20.32
N SER A 253 -0.66 18.53 20.60
CA SER A 253 -0.44 17.87 21.89
C SER A 253 -0.82 16.40 21.76
N GLY A 254 0.15 15.57 21.35
CA GLY A 254 0.07 14.16 21.65
C GLY A 254 0.62 13.94 23.06
N ALA A 255 -0.09 13.22 23.93
CA ALA A 255 0.56 12.58 25.05
C ALA A 255 1.70 11.69 24.51
N VAL A 256 2.72 11.42 25.33
CA VAL A 256 3.90 10.61 24.92
C VAL A 256 3.52 9.27 24.26
N TRP A 257 2.37 8.71 24.63
CA TRP A 257 1.89 7.42 24.16
C TRP A 257 0.92 7.50 22.98
N ASP A 258 0.59 8.69 22.47
CA ASP A 258 -0.35 8.83 21.36
C ASP A 258 0.23 8.28 20.04
N ASP A 259 1.57 8.22 19.94
CA ASP A 259 2.27 7.58 18.82
C ASP A 259 2.28 6.04 18.92
N LEU A 260 1.90 5.45 20.06
CA LEU A 260 1.83 4.00 20.24
C LEU A 260 0.55 3.45 19.61
N CYS A 261 0.63 3.01 18.36
CA CYS A 261 -0.46 2.32 17.68
C CYS A 261 -0.33 0.80 17.79
N ILE A 262 -1.19 0.17 18.61
CA ILE A 262 -1.32 -1.30 18.62
C ILE A 262 -1.92 -1.73 17.28
N THR A 263 -1.12 -2.40 16.46
CA THR A 263 -1.55 -2.86 15.13
C THR A 263 -2.22 -4.22 15.26
N ASN A 264 -3.55 -4.22 15.50
CA ASN A 264 -4.36 -5.43 15.37
C ASN A 264 -5.16 -5.40 14.07
N VAL A 265 -4.75 -6.25 13.12
CA VAL A 265 -5.37 -6.33 11.79
C VAL A 265 -6.56 -7.29 11.76
N GLU A 266 -6.61 -8.24 12.70
CA GLU A 266 -7.68 -9.23 12.79
C GLU A 266 -8.67 -8.84 13.89
N TYR A 267 -9.95 -8.81 13.56
CA TYR A 267 -11.00 -8.54 14.53
C TYR A 267 -11.70 -9.82 14.95
N GLN A 268 -12.83 -9.69 15.64
CA GLN A 268 -13.60 -10.84 16.06
C GLN A 268 -13.88 -11.76 14.86
N ASP A 269 -13.71 -13.05 15.09
CA ASP A 269 -14.07 -14.09 14.16
C ASP A 269 -15.21 -14.94 14.72
N TYR A 270 -15.90 -15.63 13.83
CA TYR A 270 -16.80 -16.70 14.20
C TYR A 270 -16.46 -17.94 13.41
N ALA A 271 -16.19 -19.04 14.11
CA ALA A 271 -15.74 -20.31 13.52
C ALA A 271 -14.48 -20.15 12.64
N GLY A 272 -13.54 -19.27 13.04
CA GLY A 272 -12.31 -19.02 12.30
C GLY A 272 -12.48 -18.16 11.05
N VAL A 273 -13.66 -17.54 10.87
CA VAL A 273 -13.92 -16.60 9.77
C VAL A 273 -14.06 -15.18 10.34
N PRO A 274 -13.11 -14.28 10.04
CA PRO A 274 -13.13 -12.94 10.59
C PRO A 274 -14.20 -12.06 9.97
N PHE A 275 -14.82 -11.19 10.78
CA PHE A 275 -15.86 -10.27 10.33
C PHE A 275 -15.33 -9.12 9.47
N ASN A 276 -14.03 -8.83 9.53
CA ASN A 276 -13.42 -7.75 8.76
C ASN A 276 -12.71 -8.23 7.49
N GLU A 277 -12.91 -9.47 7.07
CA GLU A 277 -12.43 -9.96 5.77
C GLU A 277 -13.38 -9.58 4.63
N LEU A 278 -12.78 -9.14 3.54
CA LEU A 278 -13.44 -8.85 2.27
C LEU A 278 -12.69 -9.57 1.15
N VAL A 279 -13.40 -10.18 0.21
CA VAL A 279 -12.77 -10.85 -0.93
C VAL A 279 -13.31 -10.24 -2.23
N PHE A 280 -12.44 -9.57 -2.98
CA PHE A 280 -12.76 -8.99 -4.27
C PHE A 280 -12.59 -10.01 -5.39
N TRP A 281 -13.64 -10.22 -6.17
CA TRP A 281 -13.63 -11.10 -7.32
C TRP A 281 -13.60 -10.28 -8.61
N MET A 282 -12.48 -10.41 -9.32
CA MET A 282 -12.19 -9.68 -10.56
C MET A 282 -12.81 -10.36 -11.78
N GLY A 283 -13.23 -9.58 -12.78
CA GLY A 283 -13.62 -10.06 -14.11
C GLY A 283 -13.38 -9.02 -15.20
N LEU A 284 -12.62 -9.37 -16.24
CA LEU A 284 -12.17 -8.46 -17.31
C LEU A 284 -11.44 -7.20 -16.81
N GLY A 285 -10.64 -7.33 -15.74
CA GLY A 285 -9.82 -6.23 -15.18
C GLY A 285 -10.52 -5.37 -14.12
N GLU A 286 -11.82 -5.56 -13.91
CA GLU A 286 -12.63 -4.81 -12.95
C GLU A 286 -13.21 -5.71 -11.85
N VAL A 287 -13.51 -5.15 -10.68
CA VAL A 287 -14.23 -5.88 -9.63
C VAL A 287 -15.67 -6.09 -10.06
N ARG A 288 -16.17 -7.33 -9.99
CA ARG A 288 -17.58 -7.66 -10.26
C ARG A 288 -18.35 -8.03 -9.01
N GLU A 289 -17.71 -8.76 -8.11
CA GLU A 289 -18.32 -9.22 -6.88
C GLU A 289 -17.42 -8.95 -5.68
N LEU A 290 -18.06 -8.72 -4.55
CA LEU A 290 -17.46 -8.58 -3.24
C LEU A 290 -18.06 -9.63 -2.33
N GLU A 291 -17.25 -10.57 -1.87
CA GLU A 291 -17.67 -11.54 -0.86
C GLU A 291 -17.30 -11.04 0.54
N LEU A 292 -18.21 -11.23 1.48
CA LEU A 292 -18.04 -10.94 2.89
C LEU A 292 -18.14 -12.26 3.67
N PRO A 293 -17.02 -12.98 3.87
CA PRO A 293 -17.04 -14.34 4.44
C PRO A 293 -17.68 -14.42 5.82
N GLY A 294 -17.36 -13.48 6.72
CA GLY A 294 -17.96 -13.42 8.08
C GLY A 294 -19.48 -13.20 8.06
N TYR A 295 -20.01 -12.63 6.98
CA TYR A 295 -21.44 -12.38 6.76
C TYR A 295 -22.10 -13.43 5.86
N ARG A 296 -21.31 -14.38 5.33
CA ARG A 296 -21.75 -15.46 4.43
C ARG A 296 -22.56 -14.95 3.22
N ILE A 297 -22.15 -13.82 2.67
CA ILE A 297 -22.87 -13.17 1.56
C ILE A 297 -21.90 -12.73 0.45
N LYS A 298 -22.41 -12.74 -0.78
CA LYS A 298 -21.77 -12.13 -1.94
C LYS A 298 -22.60 -10.95 -2.42
N LEU A 299 -21.92 -9.86 -2.73
CA LEU A 299 -22.50 -8.61 -3.20
C LEU A 299 -22.02 -8.37 -4.63
N ARG A 300 -22.89 -7.84 -5.49
CA ARG A 300 -22.50 -7.43 -6.85
C ARG A 300 -22.21 -5.94 -6.86
N LYS A 301 -21.16 -5.55 -7.57
CA LYS A 301 -20.88 -4.14 -7.87
C LYS A 301 -21.99 -3.60 -8.77
N VAL A 302 -22.59 -2.49 -8.38
CA VAL A 302 -23.63 -1.80 -9.16
C VAL A 302 -23.07 -0.50 -9.72
N GLU A 303 -23.31 -0.28 -11.01
CA GLU A 303 -23.09 0.99 -11.69
C GLU A 303 -24.33 1.88 -11.46
N HIS A 304 -24.14 3.19 -11.29
CA HIS A 304 -25.24 4.17 -11.14
C HIS A 304 -26.20 3.91 -9.95
N TRP A 305 -25.64 3.63 -8.76
CA TRP A 305 -26.43 3.38 -7.55
C TRP A 305 -27.41 4.50 -7.16
N ASP A 306 -27.07 5.76 -7.46
CA ASP A 306 -27.92 6.90 -7.14
C ASP A 306 -29.19 6.93 -8.00
N GLU A 307 -29.10 6.55 -9.28
CA GLU A 307 -30.26 6.40 -10.18
C GLU A 307 -31.18 5.25 -9.73
N LEU A 308 -30.60 4.12 -9.31
CA LEU A 308 -31.36 2.98 -8.78
C LEU A 308 -32.13 3.34 -7.50
N ARG A 309 -31.56 4.20 -6.65
CA ARG A 309 -32.23 4.69 -5.44
C ARG A 309 -33.38 5.64 -5.74
N GLU A 310 -33.21 6.57 -6.68
CA GLU A 310 -34.28 7.46 -7.11
C GLU A 310 -35.46 6.67 -7.68
N HIS A 311 -35.20 5.67 -8.54
CA HIS A 311 -36.24 4.80 -9.06
C HIS A 311 -36.93 3.95 -7.98
N ALA A 312 -36.19 3.43 -7.00
CA ALA A 312 -36.77 2.67 -5.89
C ALA A 312 -37.65 3.53 -4.97
N ASN A 313 -37.21 4.76 -4.65
CA ASN A 313 -37.99 5.70 -3.84
C ASN A 313 -39.25 6.17 -4.58
N LEU A 314 -39.17 6.42 -5.89
CA LEU A 314 -40.33 6.75 -6.72
C LEU A 314 -41.34 5.60 -6.80
N ALA A 315 -40.88 4.35 -6.80
CA ALA A 315 -41.74 3.17 -6.80
C ALA A 315 -42.44 2.95 -5.44
N SER A 316 -41.75 3.21 -4.32
CA SER A 316 -42.36 3.13 -2.98
C SER A 316 -43.40 4.23 -2.74
N ASP A 317 -43.17 5.43 -3.27
CA ASP A 317 -44.14 6.53 -3.17
C ASP A 317 -45.37 6.29 -4.08
N GLY A 318 -45.18 5.65 -5.24
CA GLY A 318 -46.27 5.26 -6.13
C GLY A 318 -47.18 4.16 -5.57
N GLN A 319 -46.68 3.28 -4.70
CA GLN A 319 -47.48 2.24 -4.03
C GLN A 319 -48.28 2.77 -2.82
N GLN A 320 -47.91 3.91 -2.23
CA GLN A 320 -48.72 4.55 -1.19
C GLN A 320 -49.91 5.35 -1.74
N ALA A 321 -49.97 5.60 -3.07
CA ALA A 321 -51.01 6.40 -3.70
C ALA A 321 -52.27 5.61 -4.17
N LEU A 322 -52.32 4.28 -3.98
CA LEU A 322 -53.45 3.43 -4.36
C LEU A 322 -54.21 2.89 -3.12
N VAL A 323 -54.72 3.79 -2.29
CA VAL A 323 -55.84 3.48 -1.39
C VAL A 323 -57.02 4.32 -1.86
N ALA A 324 -57.94 3.66 -2.58
CA ALA A 324 -59.16 4.28 -3.08
C ALA A 324 -60.10 4.64 -1.90
N PRO A 325 -60.71 5.84 -1.87
CA PRO A 325 -61.78 6.15 -0.94
C PRO A 325 -63.13 5.74 -1.55
N GLY A 326 -63.95 5.01 -0.78
CA GLY A 326 -65.40 5.03 -0.96
C GLY A 326 -66.10 3.67 -0.99
N ALA A 327 -66.74 3.31 0.11
CA ALA A 327 -68.01 2.58 0.12
C ALA A 327 -68.73 2.83 1.46
N GLU A 328 -69.60 3.84 1.49
CA GLU A 328 -70.78 3.87 2.38
C GLU A 328 -71.95 3.29 1.58
N VAL A 329 -72.52 2.18 2.05
CA VAL A 329 -73.95 2.00 2.43
C VAL A 329 -73.99 0.90 3.49
#